data_AF-A0A1I7TWI8-F1
#
_entry.id   AF-A0A1I7TWI8-F1
#
_cell.length_a   1.000
_cell.length_b   1.000
_cell.length_c   1.000
_cell.angle_alpha   90.00
_cell.angle_beta   90.00
_cell.angle_gamma   90.00
#
_symmetry.space_group_name_H-M   'P 1'
#
loop_
_entity.id
_entity.type
_entity.pdbx_description
1 polymer ?
#
loop_
_entity_poly.entity_id
_entity_poly.type
_entity_poly.pdbx_seq_one_letter_code
_entity_poly.pdbx_strand_id
1 'polypeptide(L)'
;MPVPLNFICCTEPSSDPKIVDVESIADPEARRIAIQNNSTIERWKEMKEMEKKTRLELEEAVRQYHVIDAIPTLTPEEKDENRRLTMEKSRKVRIIQKRREELALEVYLIRETQKESEQKP
;
A
#
# COMPACT_ATOMS: atom_id res chain seq x y z
N MET A 1 20.23 18.11 -18.19
CA MET A 1 19.90 16.66 -18.29
C MET A 1 18.63 16.42 -17.48
N PRO A 2 17.57 15.82 -18.04
CA PRO A 2 16.37 15.53 -17.27
C PRO A 2 16.67 14.41 -16.27
N VAL A 3 16.23 14.59 -15.02
CA VAL A 3 16.44 13.64 -13.92
C VAL A 3 15.52 12.43 -14.16
N PRO A 4 16.00 11.19 -14.10
CA PRO A 4 15.16 10.01 -14.30
C PRO A 4 14.09 9.90 -13.21
N LEU A 5 12.82 9.78 -13.64
CA LEU A 5 11.61 9.67 -12.81
C LEU A 5 11.61 8.48 -11.82
N ASN A 6 12.60 7.59 -11.90
CA ASN A 6 12.67 6.37 -11.08
C ASN A 6 13.06 6.63 -9.62
N PHE A 7 13.47 7.85 -9.24
CA PHE A 7 13.89 8.16 -7.87
C PHE A 7 12.76 8.64 -6.94
N ILE A 8 11.57 8.95 -7.47
CA ILE A 8 10.45 9.46 -6.65
C ILE A 8 9.64 8.31 -6.02
N CYS A 9 9.79 7.06 -6.49
CA CYS A 9 8.94 5.93 -6.11
C CYS A 9 9.14 5.34 -4.70
N CYS A 10 10.17 5.74 -3.93
CA CYS A 10 10.52 5.01 -2.71
C CYS A 10 10.52 5.82 -1.41
N THR A 11 10.16 7.11 -1.46
CA THR A 11 10.06 7.91 -0.23
C THR A 11 8.70 7.69 0.41
N GLU A 12 8.58 6.69 1.28
CA GLU A 12 7.55 6.74 2.31
C GLU A 12 7.65 8.11 3.00
N PRO A 13 6.54 8.85 3.14
CA PRO A 13 6.59 10.16 3.77
C PRO A 13 7.19 10.03 5.17
N SER A 14 8.19 10.85 5.51
CA SER A 14 8.92 10.79 6.80
C SER A 14 8.05 11.03 8.05
N SER A 15 6.77 11.37 7.85
CA SER A 15 5.80 11.67 8.90
C SER A 15 4.40 11.29 8.39
N ASP A 16 3.62 10.63 9.23
CA ASP A 16 2.25 10.23 8.87
C ASP A 16 1.40 11.46 8.48
N PRO A 17 0.59 11.37 7.40
CA PRO A 17 -0.29 12.46 6.99
C PRO A 17 -1.32 12.75 8.10
N LYS A 18 -1.46 14.03 8.45
CA LYS A 18 -2.42 14.46 9.47
C LYS A 18 -3.81 14.62 8.84
N ILE A 19 -4.81 14.11 9.54
CA ILE A 19 -6.23 14.32 9.20
C ILE A 19 -6.56 15.77 9.54
N VAL A 20 -7.20 16.48 8.60
CA VAL A 20 -7.61 17.89 8.78
C VAL A 20 -8.98 17.93 9.47
N ASP A 21 -9.15 18.82 10.45
CA ASP A 21 -10.45 19.05 11.09
C ASP A 21 -11.37 19.86 10.16
N VAL A 22 -12.36 19.16 9.60
CA VAL A 22 -13.22 19.67 8.54
C VAL A 22 -14.32 20.61 9.07
N GLU A 23 -14.65 20.54 10.36
CA GLU A 23 -15.70 21.37 10.98
C GLU A 23 -15.28 22.84 11.06
N SER A 24 -13.97 23.08 11.17
CA SER A 24 -13.35 24.40 11.20
C SER A 24 -13.33 25.13 9.85
N ILE A 25 -13.61 24.44 8.73
CA ILE A 25 -13.50 24.99 7.38
C ILE A 25 -14.83 25.66 6.97
N ALA A 26 -14.82 26.99 6.87
CA ALA A 26 -16.01 27.77 6.50
C ALA A 26 -16.37 27.69 5.00
N ASP A 27 -15.36 27.53 4.12
CA ASP A 27 -15.59 27.41 2.68
C ASP A 27 -16.12 26.01 2.30
N PRO A 28 -17.31 25.89 1.67
CA PRO A 28 -17.88 24.60 1.28
C PRO A 28 -17.03 23.82 0.26
N GLU A 29 -16.27 24.48 -0.62
CA GLU A 29 -15.42 23.78 -1.58
C GLU A 29 -14.16 23.22 -0.91
N ALA A 30 -13.45 24.03 -0.13
CA ALA A 30 -12.32 23.56 0.68
C ALA A 30 -12.74 22.44 1.66
N ARG A 31 -13.96 22.52 2.23
CA ARG A 31 -14.51 21.47 3.11
C ARG A 31 -14.68 20.14 2.38
N ARG A 32 -15.21 20.15 1.15
CA ARG A 32 -15.36 18.93 0.34
C ARG A 32 -14.01 18.31 -0.01
N ILE A 33 -13.03 19.12 -0.40
CA ILE A 33 -11.68 18.67 -0.71
C ILE A 33 -11.02 18.05 0.52
N ALA A 34 -11.16 18.67 1.70
CA ALA A 34 -10.63 18.13 2.95
C ALA A 34 -11.26 16.78 3.34
N ILE A 35 -12.57 16.60 3.16
CA ILE A 35 -13.25 15.30 3.37
C ILE A 35 -12.66 14.23 2.44
N GLN A 36 -12.52 14.55 1.16
CA GLN A 36 -11.97 13.62 0.17
C GLN A 36 -10.53 13.24 0.53
N ASN A 37 -9.68 14.22 0.87
CA ASN A 37 -8.30 14.00 1.26
C ASN A 37 -8.19 13.13 2.52
N ASN A 38 -9.00 13.40 3.55
CA ASN A 38 -9.06 12.58 4.76
C ASN A 38 -9.45 11.13 4.43
N SER A 39 -10.43 10.92 3.56
CA SER A 39 -10.85 9.57 3.14
C SER A 39 -9.73 8.82 2.40
N THR A 40 -8.93 9.52 1.58
CA THR A 40 -7.76 8.92 0.89
C THR A 40 -6.67 8.54 1.89
N ILE A 41 -6.41 9.39 2.90
CA ILE A 41 -5.45 9.11 3.97
C ILE A 41 -5.88 7.89 4.80
N GLU A 42 -7.16 7.76 5.11
CA GLU A 42 -7.71 6.60 5.81
C GLU A 42 -7.54 5.32 5.00
N ARG A 43 -7.94 5.33 3.72
CA ARG A 43 -7.76 4.18 2.81
C ARG A 43 -6.29 3.77 2.68
N TRP A 44 -5.37 4.73 2.65
CA TRP A 44 -3.93 4.43 2.63
C TRP A 44 -3.48 3.70 3.92
N LYS A 45 -3.95 4.13 5.09
CA LYS A 45 -3.67 3.45 6.37
C LYS A 45 -4.22 2.03 6.39
N GLU A 46 -5.48 1.85 5.96
CA GLU A 46 -6.10 0.52 5.86
C GLU A 46 -5.32 -0.40 4.92
N MET A 47 -4.88 0.11 3.77
CA MET A 47 -4.10 -0.66 2.81
C MET A 47 -2.71 -1.02 3.33
N LYS A 48 -2.07 -0.14 4.12
CA LYS A 48 -0.81 -0.44 4.81
C LYS A 48 -0.97 -1.58 5.82
N GLU A 49 -2.06 -1.60 6.57
CA GLU A 49 -2.37 -2.72 7.47
C GLU A 49 -2.68 -4.01 6.70
N MET A 50 -3.42 -3.93 5.61
CA MET A 50 -3.74 -5.07 4.75
C MET A 50 -2.48 -5.68 4.15
N GLU A 51 -1.56 -4.86 3.63
CA GLU A 51 -0.25 -5.32 3.13
C GLU A 51 0.51 -6.09 4.21
N LYS A 52 0.58 -5.54 5.43
CA LYS A 52 1.25 -6.21 6.55
C LYS A 52 0.65 -7.58 6.83
N LYS A 53 -0.69 -7.68 6.87
CA LYS A 53 -1.40 -8.95 7.09
C LYS A 53 -1.12 -9.95 5.96
N THR A 54 -1.27 -9.54 4.70
CA THR A 54 -1.07 -10.44 3.56
C THR A 54 0.39 -10.89 3.41
N ARG A 55 1.34 -10.03 3.78
CA ARG A 55 2.76 -10.41 3.81
C ARG A 55 3.03 -11.50 4.84
N LEU A 56 2.47 -11.40 6.05
CA LEU A 56 2.58 -12.44 7.07
C LEU A 56 1.96 -13.76 6.60
N GLU A 57 0.79 -13.71 5.93
CA GLU A 57 0.16 -14.89 5.33
C GLU A 57 1.03 -15.54 4.25
N LEU A 58 1.74 -14.74 3.45
CA LEU A 58 2.69 -15.24 2.45
C LEU A 58 3.90 -15.90 3.13
N GLU A 59 4.46 -15.28 4.16
CA GLU A 59 5.59 -15.85 4.92
C GLU A 59 5.21 -17.18 5.57
N GLU A 60 3.99 -17.32 6.08
CA GLU A 60 3.46 -18.59 6.55
C GLU A 60 3.27 -19.61 5.43
N ALA A 61 2.72 -19.19 4.28
CA ALA A 61 2.54 -20.07 3.14
C ALA A 61 3.87 -20.59 2.56
N VAL A 62 4.90 -19.75 2.51
CA VAL A 62 6.25 -20.15 2.08
C VAL A 62 6.85 -21.17 3.05
N ARG A 63 6.66 -20.98 4.37
CA ARG A 63 7.07 -21.97 5.36
C ARG A 63 6.36 -23.31 5.16
N GLN A 64 5.04 -23.29 4.97
CA GLN A 64 4.25 -24.49 4.68
C GLN A 64 4.68 -25.16 3.38
N TYR A 65 4.96 -24.38 2.32
CA TYR A 65 5.45 -24.88 1.05
C TYR A 65 6.72 -25.72 1.23
N HIS A 66 7.71 -25.22 1.98
CA HIS A 66 8.95 -25.94 2.24
C HIS A 66 8.75 -27.24 3.05
N VAL A 67 7.83 -27.22 4.03
CA VAL A 67 7.51 -28.43 4.81
C VAL A 67 6.87 -29.50 3.92
N ILE A 68 5.91 -29.11 3.08
CA ILE A 68 5.23 -30.02 2.18
C ILE A 68 6.21 -30.52 1.11
N ASP A 69 6.95 -29.64 0.43
CA ASP A 69 7.86 -30.02 -0.66
C ASP A 69 8.98 -30.99 -0.23
N ALA A 70 9.36 -30.96 1.06
CA ALA A 70 10.31 -31.88 1.66
C ALA A 70 9.77 -33.32 1.84
N ILE A 71 8.46 -33.56 1.69
CA ILE A 71 7.87 -34.89 1.82
C ILE A 71 8.25 -35.74 0.59
N PRO A 72 9.00 -36.84 0.76
CA PRO A 72 9.53 -37.62 -0.36
C PRO A 72 8.46 -38.43 -1.10
N THR A 73 7.31 -38.68 -0.47
CA THR A 73 6.21 -39.49 -1.01
C THR A 73 5.20 -38.70 -1.84
N LEU A 74 5.37 -37.39 -1.96
CA LEU A 74 4.48 -36.54 -2.77
C LEU A 74 4.58 -36.88 -4.25
N THR A 75 3.43 -36.99 -4.88
CA THR A 75 3.32 -37.08 -6.34
C THR A 75 3.70 -35.76 -7.00
N PRO A 76 4.12 -35.79 -8.28
CA PRO A 76 4.39 -34.56 -9.03
C PRO A 76 3.20 -33.59 -9.07
N GLU A 77 1.98 -34.13 -9.17
CA GLU A 77 0.74 -33.35 -9.22
C GLU A 77 0.50 -32.57 -7.91
N GLU A 78 0.73 -33.20 -6.76
CA GLU A 78 0.60 -32.54 -5.45
C GLU A 78 1.68 -31.46 -5.23
N LYS A 79 2.90 -31.69 -5.75
CA LYS A 79 3.97 -30.67 -5.71
C LYS A 79 3.63 -29.46 -6.56
N ASP A 80 3.08 -29.68 -7.76
CA ASP A 80 2.64 -28.61 -8.64
C ASP A 80 1.49 -27.81 -8.04
N GLU A 81 0.54 -28.48 -7.37
CA GLU A 81 -0.57 -27.81 -6.68
C GLU A 81 -0.06 -26.94 -5.51
N ASN A 82 0.85 -27.48 -4.68
CA ASN A 82 1.46 -26.72 -3.59
C ASN A 82 2.23 -25.48 -4.10
N ARG A 83 2.95 -25.62 -5.22
CA ARG A 83 3.63 -24.51 -5.90
C ARG A 83 2.61 -23.48 -6.43
N ARG A 84 1.53 -23.93 -7.06
CA ARG A 84 0.48 -23.06 -7.62
C ARG A 84 -0.17 -22.21 -6.53
N LEU A 85 -0.60 -22.82 -5.43
CA LEU A 85 -1.24 -22.13 -4.30
C LEU A 85 -0.31 -21.09 -3.66
N THR A 86 0.97 -21.42 -3.50
CA THR A 86 1.98 -20.48 -2.96
C THR A 86 2.19 -19.29 -3.91
N MET A 87 2.23 -19.55 -5.22
CA MET A 87 2.36 -18.50 -6.24
C MET A 87 1.12 -17.59 -6.30
N GLU A 88 -0.08 -18.11 -6.08
CA GLU A 88 -1.29 -17.29 -5.99
C GLU A 88 -1.25 -16.34 -4.79
N LYS A 89 -0.82 -16.81 -3.62
CA LYS A 89 -0.62 -15.95 -2.45
C LYS A 89 0.42 -14.86 -2.72
N SER A 90 1.52 -15.20 -3.40
CA SER A 90 2.54 -14.23 -3.83
C SER A 90 1.97 -13.17 -4.78
N ARG A 91 1.11 -13.55 -5.73
CA ARG A 91 0.40 -12.62 -6.63
C ARG A 91 -0.51 -11.67 -5.86
N LYS A 92 -1.24 -12.16 -4.86
CA LYS A 92 -2.11 -11.31 -4.01
C LYS A 92 -1.30 -10.23 -3.30
N VAL A 93 -0.17 -10.58 -2.69
CA VAL A 93 0.73 -9.60 -2.06
C VAL A 93 1.18 -8.53 -3.04
N ARG A 94 1.60 -8.92 -4.26
CA ARG A 94 2.03 -7.95 -5.28
C ARG A 94 0.93 -6.98 -5.69
N ILE A 95 -0.31 -7.43 -5.80
CA ILE A 95 -1.45 -6.55 -6.15
C ILE A 95 -1.69 -5.53 -5.03
N ILE A 96 -1.68 -5.98 -3.79
CA ILE A 96 -1.87 -5.11 -2.62
C ILE A 96 -0.73 -4.09 -2.51
N GLN A 97 0.51 -4.53 -2.71
CA GLN A 97 1.68 -3.66 -2.70
C GLN A 97 1.57 -2.55 -3.78
N LYS A 98 1.21 -2.91 -5.02
CA LYS A 98 1.02 -1.91 -6.10
C LYS A 98 -0.06 -0.88 -5.75
N ARG A 99 -1.21 -1.34 -5.25
CA ARG A 99 -2.29 -0.42 -4.83
C ARG A 99 -1.87 0.49 -3.68
N ARG A 100 -1.06 -0.03 -2.76
CA ARG A 100 -0.49 0.78 -1.67
C ARG A 100 0.46 1.84 -2.21
N GLU A 101 1.33 1.48 -3.16
CA GLU A 101 2.25 2.42 -3.81
C GLU A 101 1.48 3.53 -4.56
N GLU A 102 0.42 3.17 -5.29
CA GLU A 102 -0.49 4.14 -5.94
C GLU A 102 -1.12 5.11 -4.93
N LEU A 103 -1.70 4.59 -3.84
CA LEU A 103 -2.29 5.42 -2.77
C LEU A 103 -1.24 6.26 -2.03
N ALA A 104 -0.02 5.75 -1.87
CA ALA A 104 1.06 6.49 -1.25
C ALA A 104 1.45 7.73 -2.07
N LEU A 105 1.44 7.62 -3.40
CA LEU A 105 1.66 8.76 -4.31
C LEU A 105 0.52 9.78 -4.22
N GLU A 106 -0.74 9.33 -4.17
CA GLU A 106 -1.88 10.24 -3.99
C GLU A 106 -1.79 11.03 -2.67
N VAL A 107 -1.48 10.33 -1.58
CA VAL A 107 -1.30 10.94 -0.26
C VAL A 107 -0.09 11.91 -0.24
N TYR A 108 0.99 11.58 -0.95
CA TYR A 108 2.13 12.48 -1.11
C TYR A 108 1.73 13.79 -1.82
N LEU A 109 0.96 13.71 -2.90
CA LEU A 109 0.46 14.88 -3.63
C LEU A 109 -0.47 15.76 -2.77
N ILE A 110 -1.35 15.15 -1.97
CA ILE A 110 -2.20 15.86 -1.01
C ILE A 110 -1.34 16.65 -0.02
N ARG A 111 -0.24 16.07 0.46
CA ARG A 111 0.65 16.76 1.40
C ARG A 111 1.39 17.93 0.76
N GLU A 112 1.92 17.76 -0.44
CA GLU A 112 2.64 18.84 -1.13
C GLU A 112 1.71 20.02 -1.43
N THR A 113 0.47 19.75 -1.88
CA THR A 113 -0.55 20.79 -2.09
C THR A 113 -0.95 21.51 -0.79
N GLN A 114 -1.02 20.81 0.34
CA GLN A 114 -1.24 21.44 1.65
C GLN A 114 -0.06 22.34 2.07
N LYS A 115 1.18 21.89 1.91
CA LYS A 115 2.37 22.71 2.22
C LYS A 115 2.47 23.96 1.36
N GLU A 116 2.15 23.86 0.07
CA GLU A 116 2.14 24.99 -0.86
C GLU A 116 1.07 26.03 -0.46
N SER A 117 -0.08 25.57 0.04
CA SER A 117 -1.15 26.45 0.53
C SER A 117 -0.77 27.18 1.84
N GLU A 118 0.03 26.56 2.70
CA GLU A 118 0.55 27.18 3.93
C GLU A 118 1.69 28.19 3.67
N GLN A 119 2.32 28.16 2.48
CA GLN A 119 3.43 29.04 2.10
C GLN A 119 3.03 30.26 1.28
N LYS A 120 1.76 30.39 0.85
CA LYS A 120 1.27 31.60 0.20
C LYS A 120 0.80 32.62 1.26
N PRO A 121 1.40 33.82 1.33
CA PRO A 121 1.00 34.88 2.25
C PRO A 121 -0.36 35.50 1.91
#